data_AF-A0A971Z4G6-F1
#
_entry.id   AF-A0A971Z4G6-F1
#
_cell.length_a   1.000
_cell.length_b   1.000
_cell.length_c   1.000
_cell.angle_alpha   90.00
_cell.angle_beta   90.00
_cell.angle_gamma   90.00
#
_symmetry.space_group_name_H-M   'P 1'
#
loop_
_entity.id
_entity.type
_entity.pdbx_description
1 polymer ?
#
loop_
_entity_poly.entity_id
_entity_poly.type
_entity_poly.pdbx_seq_one_letter_code
_entity_poly.pdbx_strand_id
1 'polypeptide(L)'
;MTRVKGFTLVELMVVIALLTIIATVAIPSLSTLMRDNRTEAQAEELNALLQYARSEAVTRKTPTEVTVDTSNGEVEVKSGGTLLRTSTINLDHSTLSVSVASVGYYPNGTANTPDFQALLC
;
A
#
# COMPACT_ATOMS: atom_id res chain seq x y z
N MET A 1 11.88 -49.08 -39.33
CA MET A 1 10.86 -48.01 -39.50
C MET A 1 10.23 -47.74 -38.14
N THR A 2 10.68 -46.73 -37.43
CA THR A 2 10.07 -46.30 -36.15
C THR A 2 8.81 -45.49 -36.45
N ARG A 3 7.64 -46.06 -36.13
CA ARG A 3 6.34 -45.42 -36.33
C ARG A 3 6.15 -44.35 -35.25
N VAL A 4 6.05 -43.08 -35.65
CA VAL A 4 5.71 -41.99 -34.73
C VAL A 4 4.26 -42.19 -34.27
N LYS A 5 4.04 -42.32 -32.96
CA LYS A 5 2.70 -42.37 -32.37
C LYS A 5 2.16 -40.94 -32.27
N GLY A 6 0.99 -40.69 -32.84
CA GLY A 6 0.26 -39.42 -32.70
C GLY A 6 -0.72 -39.45 -31.53
N PHE A 7 -1.08 -38.26 -31.04
CA PHE A 7 -2.11 -38.07 -30.02
C PHE A 7 -3.50 -38.38 -30.58
N THR A 8 -4.36 -38.96 -29.74
CA THR A 8 -5.79 -39.14 -30.10
C THR A 8 -6.59 -37.87 -29.82
N LEU A 9 -7.71 -37.69 -30.52
CA LEU A 9 -8.61 -36.54 -30.28
C LEU A 9 -9.10 -36.54 -28.81
N VAL A 10 -9.43 -37.72 -28.28
CA VAL A 10 -9.88 -37.88 -26.88
C VAL A 10 -8.79 -37.47 -25.89
N GLU A 11 -7.52 -37.83 -26.15
CA GLU A 11 -6.40 -37.45 -25.30
C GLU A 11 -6.21 -35.93 -25.26
N LEU A 12 -6.33 -35.25 -26.39
CA LEU A 12 -6.28 -33.78 -26.43
C LEU A 12 -7.43 -33.15 -25.63
N MET A 13 -8.65 -33.68 -25.73
CA MET A 13 -9.80 -33.18 -24.97
C MET A 13 -9.60 -33.33 -23.47
N VAL A 14 -9.07 -34.49 -23.03
CA VAL A 14 -8.76 -34.72 -21.61
C VAL A 14 -7.66 -33.77 -21.13
N VAL A 15 -6.59 -33.58 -21.91
CA VAL A 15 -5.50 -32.65 -21.55
C VAL A 15 -6.01 -31.22 -21.42
N ILE A 16 -6.82 -30.73 -22.36
CA ILE A 16 -7.40 -29.38 -22.29
C ILE A 16 -8.34 -29.26 -21.09
N ALA A 17 -9.17 -30.27 -20.81
CA ALA A 17 -10.05 -30.29 -19.65
C ALA A 17 -9.28 -30.24 -18.33
N LEU A 18 -8.14 -30.93 -18.22
CA LEU A 18 -7.29 -30.86 -17.04
C LEU A 18 -6.57 -29.52 -16.92
N LEU A 19 -6.09 -28.96 -18.03
CA LEU A 19 -5.43 -27.65 -18.06
C LEU A 19 -6.38 -26.54 -17.59
N THR A 20 -7.65 -26.57 -18.00
CA THR A 20 -8.62 -25.55 -17.56
C THR A 20 -8.92 -25.65 -16.07
N ILE A 21 -9.03 -26.86 -15.51
CA ILE A 21 -9.23 -27.07 -14.06
C ILE A 21 -8.04 -26.52 -13.26
N ILE A 22 -6.81 -26.74 -13.72
CA ILE A 22 -5.62 -26.24 -13.02
C ILE A 22 -5.53 -24.71 -13.14
N ALA A 23 -5.78 -24.17 -14.33
CA ALA A 23 -5.71 -22.73 -14.57
C ALA A 23 -6.73 -21.93 -13.73
N THR A 24 -7.95 -22.44 -13.54
CA THR A 24 -8.97 -21.76 -12.73
C THR A 24 -8.59 -21.64 -11.26
N VAL A 25 -7.83 -22.59 -10.71
CA VAL A 25 -7.36 -22.55 -9.32
C VAL A 25 -6.13 -21.65 -9.16
N ALA A 26 -5.26 -21.56 -10.17
CA ALA A 26 -4.00 -20.81 -10.09
C ALA A 26 -4.14 -19.28 -10.28
N ILE A 27 -5.13 -18.81 -11.03
CA ILE A 27 -5.34 -17.36 -11.29
C ILE A 27 -5.73 -16.53 -10.06
N PRO A 28 -6.66 -16.94 -9.17
CA PRO A 28 -7.13 -16.08 -8.08
C PRO A 28 -6.01 -15.65 -7.12
N SER A 29 -4.98 -16.48 -6.91
CA SER A 29 -3.86 -16.16 -6.01
C SER A 29 -3.01 -14.98 -6.46
N LEU A 30 -2.96 -14.67 -7.76
CA LEU A 30 -2.20 -13.49 -8.23
C LEU A 30 -2.88 -12.19 -7.82
N SER A 31 -4.22 -12.17 -7.84
CA SER A 31 -5.00 -10.98 -7.48
C SER A 31 -4.92 -10.65 -5.99
N THR A 32 -4.86 -11.67 -5.12
CA THR A 32 -4.70 -11.48 -3.67
C THR A 32 -3.30 -10.96 -3.36
N LEU A 33 -2.26 -11.57 -3.95
CA LEU A 33 -0.88 -11.12 -3.78
C LEU A 33 -0.68 -9.66 -4.22
N MET A 34 -1.29 -9.26 -5.35
CA MET A 34 -1.20 -7.87 -5.81
C MET A 34 -1.93 -6.89 -4.88
N ARG A 35 -3.02 -7.31 -4.23
CA ARG A 35 -3.73 -6.48 -3.23
C ARG A 35 -2.89 -6.29 -1.97
N ASP A 36 -2.31 -7.36 -1.46
CA ASP A 36 -1.47 -7.32 -0.25
C ASP A 36 -0.22 -6.45 -0.45
N ASN A 37 0.44 -6.58 -1.61
CA ASN A 37 1.59 -5.71 -1.93
C ASN A 37 1.20 -4.22 -2.03
N ARG A 38 -0.04 -3.91 -2.47
CA ARG A 38 -0.50 -2.52 -2.57
C ARG A 38 -0.79 -1.93 -1.19
N THR A 39 -1.42 -2.68 -0.30
CA THR A 39 -1.68 -2.20 1.07
C THR A 39 -0.39 -2.01 1.85
N GLU A 40 0.59 -2.91 1.69
CA GLU A 40 1.92 -2.77 2.27
C GLU A 40 2.66 -1.54 1.71
N ALA A 41 2.63 -1.32 0.40
CA ALA A 41 3.24 -0.15 -0.23
C ALA A 41 2.63 1.17 0.27
N GLN A 42 1.31 1.23 0.49
CA GLN A 42 0.64 2.40 1.04
C GLN A 42 1.03 2.68 2.49
N ALA A 43 1.16 1.63 3.32
CA ALA A 43 1.63 1.77 4.70
C ALA A 43 3.08 2.29 4.73
N GLU A 44 3.94 1.79 3.85
CA GLU A 44 5.32 2.26 3.75
C GLU A 44 5.40 3.71 3.24
N GLU A 45 4.54 4.10 2.30
CA GLU A 45 4.45 5.49 1.86
C GLU A 45 4.06 6.44 3.00
N LEU A 46 3.09 6.05 3.83
CA LEU A 46 2.71 6.83 5.02
C LEU A 46 3.88 6.94 6.00
N ASN A 47 4.58 5.84 6.27
CA ASN A 47 5.77 5.84 7.12
C ASN A 47 6.86 6.77 6.57
N ALA A 48 7.10 6.74 5.26
CA ALA A 48 8.04 7.64 4.59
C ALA A 48 7.64 9.12 4.73
N LEU A 49 6.35 9.44 4.66
CA LEU A 49 5.84 10.81 4.87
C LEU A 49 6.07 11.30 6.31
N LEU A 50 5.85 10.45 7.31
CA LEU A 50 6.12 10.77 8.71
C LEU A 50 7.62 11.03 8.94
N GLN A 51 8.48 10.19 8.38
CA GLN A 51 9.94 10.37 8.44
C GLN A 51 10.39 11.63 7.70
N TYR A 52 9.78 11.93 6.55
CA TYR A 52 10.01 13.16 5.80
C TYR A 52 9.64 14.39 6.65
N ALA A 53 8.44 14.42 7.23
CA ALA A 53 7.98 15.53 8.07
C ALA A 53 8.88 15.74 9.29
N ARG A 54 9.33 14.65 9.92
CA ARG A 54 10.29 14.70 11.03
C ARG A 54 11.63 15.29 10.60
N SER A 55 12.17 14.83 9.47
CA SER A 55 13.45 15.29 8.93
C SER A 55 13.37 16.76 8.51
N GLU A 56 12.26 17.17 7.93
CA GLU A 56 11.99 18.54 7.55
C GLU A 56 11.93 19.46 8.78
N ALA A 57 11.26 19.04 9.85
CA ALA A 57 11.18 19.80 11.08
C ALA A 57 12.56 20.08 11.70
N VAL A 58 13.44 19.06 11.71
CA VAL A 58 14.81 19.16 12.22
C VAL A 58 15.68 20.01 11.30
N THR A 59 15.62 19.77 9.99
CA THR A 59 16.48 20.45 8.99
C THR A 59 16.16 21.93 8.89
N ARG A 60 14.87 22.29 8.84
CA ARG A 60 14.43 23.67 8.71
C ARG A 60 14.28 24.40 10.05
N LYS A 61 14.39 23.68 11.16
CA LYS A 61 14.14 24.18 12.52
C LYS A 61 12.75 24.82 12.67
N THR A 62 11.78 24.34 11.92
CA THR A 62 10.40 24.81 11.93
C THR A 62 9.45 23.66 12.25
N PRO A 63 8.46 23.82 13.13
CA PRO A 63 7.46 22.79 13.37
C PRO A 63 6.77 22.36 12.07
N THR A 64 6.71 21.05 11.84
CA THR A 64 6.08 20.44 10.67
C THR A 64 4.96 19.52 11.14
N GLU A 65 3.78 19.65 10.55
CA GLU A 65 2.57 18.89 10.88
C GLU A 65 2.21 17.96 9.73
N VAL A 66 1.80 16.74 10.07
CA VAL A 66 1.20 15.77 9.16
C VAL A 66 -0.27 15.65 9.51
N THR A 67 -1.15 15.88 8.56
CA THR A 67 -2.60 15.74 8.73
C THR A 67 -3.10 14.60 7.86
N VAL A 68 -3.93 13.74 8.44
CA VAL A 68 -4.49 12.56 7.77
C VAL A 68 -6.00 12.70 7.71
N ASP A 69 -6.53 12.84 6.51
CA ASP A 69 -7.96 12.77 6.22
C ASP A 69 -8.33 11.31 5.93
N THR A 70 -8.96 10.64 6.89
CA THR A 70 -9.39 9.24 6.75
C THR A 70 -10.59 9.07 5.82
N SER A 71 -11.31 10.13 5.50
CA SER A 71 -12.48 10.07 4.62
C SER A 71 -12.07 10.11 3.14
N ASN A 72 -11.08 10.95 2.81
CA ASN A 72 -10.56 11.11 1.46
C ASN A 72 -9.26 10.33 1.21
N GLY A 73 -8.67 9.74 2.25
CA GLY A 73 -7.37 9.08 2.19
C GLY A 73 -6.22 10.04 1.95
N GLU A 74 -6.42 11.34 2.16
CA GLU A 74 -5.43 12.36 1.87
C GLU A 74 -4.50 12.56 3.07
N VAL A 75 -3.20 12.58 2.81
CA VAL A 75 -2.17 12.83 3.81
C VAL A 75 -1.37 14.05 3.40
N GLU A 76 -1.45 15.09 4.19
CA GLU A 76 -0.79 16.36 3.94
C GLU A 76 0.36 16.58 4.93
N VAL A 77 1.47 17.11 4.44
CA VAL A 77 2.60 17.58 5.26
C VAL A 77 2.71 19.08 5.11
N LYS A 78 2.57 19.81 6.21
CA LYS A 78 2.61 21.28 6.28
C LYS A 78 3.73 21.74 7.20
N SER A 79 4.46 22.79 6.84
CA SER A 79 5.45 23.43 7.71
C SER A 79 5.17 24.92 7.80
N GLY A 80 5.00 25.43 9.02
CA GLY A 80 4.63 26.83 9.24
C GLY A 80 3.39 27.29 8.47
N GLY A 81 2.41 26.39 8.24
CA GLY A 81 1.19 26.65 7.46
C GLY A 81 1.34 26.53 5.94
N THR A 82 2.54 26.28 5.42
CA THR A 82 2.76 26.02 3.99
C THR A 82 2.66 24.53 3.69
N LEU A 83 1.86 24.15 2.68
CA LEU A 83 1.80 22.77 2.20
C LEU A 83 3.13 22.42 1.51
N LEU A 84 3.79 21.38 2.02
CA LEU A 84 5.04 20.88 1.47
C LEU A 84 4.84 19.68 0.57
N ARG A 85 3.97 18.76 0.98
CA ARG A 85 3.70 17.51 0.27
C ARG A 85 2.30 17.03 0.57
N THR A 86 1.67 16.45 -0.44
CA THR A 86 0.43 15.69 -0.32
C THR A 86 0.65 14.31 -0.90
N SER A 87 0.05 13.31 -0.28
CA SER A 87 -0.11 11.97 -0.82
C SER A 87 -1.56 11.52 -0.64
N THR A 88 -2.00 10.59 -1.49
CA THR A 88 -3.34 10.03 -1.43
C THR A 88 -3.25 8.52 -1.32
N ILE A 89 -3.82 7.98 -0.25
CA ILE A 89 -3.99 6.56 -0.01
C ILE A 89 -5.29 6.15 -0.70
N ASN A 90 -5.22 5.15 -1.59
CA ASN A 90 -6.42 4.59 -2.21
C ASN A 90 -7.16 3.72 -1.18
N LEU A 91 -8.41 4.08 -0.90
CA LEU A 91 -9.30 3.44 0.08
C LEU A 91 -10.38 2.54 -0.56
N ASP A 92 -10.28 2.21 -1.86
CA ASP A 92 -11.36 1.52 -2.60
C ASP A 92 -11.76 0.17 -1.98
N HIS A 93 -10.81 -0.51 -1.33
CA HIS A 93 -11.02 -1.79 -0.65
C HIS A 93 -10.31 -1.86 0.69
N SER A 94 -9.87 -0.72 1.22
CA SER A 94 -9.11 -0.62 2.47
C SER A 94 -9.68 0.50 3.34
N THR A 95 -9.64 0.30 4.65
CA THR A 95 -10.05 1.28 5.65
C THR A 95 -8.82 1.86 6.33
N LEU A 96 -8.76 3.18 6.45
CA LEU A 96 -7.69 3.88 7.16
C LEU A 96 -8.20 4.37 8.51
N SER A 97 -7.60 3.86 9.58
CA SER A 97 -7.87 4.29 10.95
C SER A 97 -6.61 4.89 11.55
N VAL A 98 -6.72 6.10 12.11
CA VAL A 98 -5.60 6.79 12.75
C VAL A 98 -5.93 7.11 14.20
N SER A 99 -4.93 7.01 15.08
CA SER A 99 -5.09 7.34 16.51
C SER A 99 -5.40 8.81 16.74
N VAL A 100 -4.90 9.71 15.88
CA VAL A 100 -5.17 11.14 15.87
C VAL A 100 -5.19 11.63 14.42
N ALA A 101 -5.95 12.68 14.12
CA ALA A 101 -6.04 13.23 12.77
C ALA A 101 -4.78 14.01 12.34
N SER A 102 -3.94 14.48 13.28
CA SER A 102 -2.67 15.12 12.94
C SER A 102 -1.55 14.83 13.94
N VAL A 103 -0.33 14.80 13.42
CA VAL A 103 0.93 14.57 14.15
C VAL A 103 1.88 15.73 13.85
N GLY A 104 2.32 16.42 14.89
CA GLY A 104 3.30 17.49 14.80
C GLY A 104 4.69 17.04 15.19
N TYR A 105 5.70 17.41 14.40
CA TYR A 105 7.12 17.23 14.70
C TYR A 105 7.78 18.56 15.05
N TYR A 106 8.52 18.56 16.15
CA TYR A 106 9.27 19.71 16.62
C TYR A 106 10.71 19.70 16.05
N PRO A 107 11.39 20.87 16.02
CA PRO A 107 12.78 20.99 15.56
C PRO A 107 13.82 20.12 16.28
N ASN A 108 13.52 19.66 17.50
CA ASN A 108 14.35 18.74 18.27
C ASN A 108 14.11 17.25 17.88
N GLY A 109 13.25 16.99 16.89
CA GLY A 109 12.95 15.66 16.38
C GLY A 109 11.95 14.86 17.22
N THR A 110 11.32 15.46 18.23
CA THR A 110 10.23 14.83 19.00
C THR A 110 8.88 15.07 18.33
N ALA A 111 7.96 14.12 18.46
CA ALA A 111 6.57 14.27 18.03
C ALA A 111 5.68 14.77 19.19
N ASN A 112 4.59 15.46 18.87
CA ASN A 112 3.54 15.78 19.84
C ASN A 112 2.78 14.52 20.33
N THR A 113 2.75 13.48 19.50
CA THR A 113 2.07 12.21 19.72
C THR A 113 3.07 11.08 19.40
N PRO A 114 3.92 10.69 20.37
CA PRO A 114 4.98 9.72 20.15
C PRO A 114 4.46 8.32 19.78
N ASP A 115 3.25 7.96 20.25
CA ASP A 115 2.60 6.68 19.99
C ASP A 115 1.55 6.77 18.86
N PHE A 116 1.81 7.58 17.83
CA PHE A 116 0.93 7.64 16.67
C PHE A 116 0.80 6.27 16.00
N GLN A 117 -0.44 5.83 15.79
CA GLN A 117 -0.76 4.60 15.08
C GLN A 117 -1.66 4.90 13.89
N ALA A 118 -1.33 4.32 12.75
CA ALA A 118 -2.17 4.26 11.57
C ALA A 118 -2.31 2.80 11.15
N LEU A 119 -3.56 2.37 10.98
CA LEU A 119 -3.92 1.01 10.60
C LEU A 119 -4.64 1.07 9.25
N LEU A 120 -4.09 0.35 8.28
CA LEU A 120 -4.76 0.06 7.02
C LEU A 120 -5.28 -1.38 7.08
N CYS A 121 -6.58 -1.56 6.97
CA CYS A 121 -7.27 -2.85 7.03
C CYS A 121 -8.05 -3.13 5.75
#